data_AF-A0A3D3A691-F1
#
_entry.id   AF-A0A3D3A691-F1
#
_cell.length_a   1.000
_cell.length_b   1.000
_cell.length_c   1.000
_cell.angle_alpha   90.00
_cell.angle_beta   90.00
_cell.angle_gamma   90.00
#
_symmetry.space_group_name_H-M   'P 1'
#
loop_
_entity.id
_entity.type
_entity.pdbx_description
1 polymer ?
#
loop_
_entity_poly.entity_id
_entity_poly.type
_entity_poly.pdbx_seq_one_letter_code
_entity_poly.pdbx_strand_id
1 'polypeptide(L)'
;MLDIPWSQLVLPGDTVMTTGFDGVFPADVPVGMVEDVVGNETDEFQTVVVSLGANYPGARHVVWLEHPRNGRLDSLSSAPSNTP
;
A
#
# COMPACT_ATOMS: atom_id res chain seq x y z
N MET A 1 6.44 -0.88 -8.39
CA MET A 1 5.20 -0.09 -8.27
C MET A 1 4.86 0.48 -9.63
N LEU A 2 3.60 0.42 -10.05
CA LEU A 2 3.14 0.77 -11.41
C LEU A 2 2.25 2.01 -11.38
N ASP A 3 1.94 2.54 -12.56
CA ASP A 3 0.92 3.59 -12.79
C ASP A 3 1.15 4.91 -12.03
N ILE A 4 2.42 5.28 -11.83
CA ILE A 4 2.76 6.57 -11.23
C ILE A 4 2.79 7.62 -12.34
N PRO A 5 2.09 8.76 -12.23
CA PRO A 5 2.13 9.81 -13.25
C PRO A 5 3.54 10.38 -13.43
N TRP A 6 3.95 10.70 -14.66
CA TRP A 6 5.23 11.37 -14.91
C TRP A 6 5.37 12.76 -14.29
N SER A 7 4.25 13.43 -14.03
CA SER A 7 4.25 14.72 -13.33
C SER A 7 4.69 14.61 -11.87
N GLN A 8 4.69 13.39 -11.30
CA GLN A 8 5.18 13.13 -9.97
C GLN A 8 6.69 12.91 -10.00
N LEU A 9 7.43 13.77 -9.29
CA LEU A 9 8.85 13.55 -9.08
C LEU A 9 9.06 12.40 -8.08
N VAL A 10 9.78 11.36 -8.52
CA VAL A 10 10.20 10.23 -7.68
C VAL A 10 11.70 10.03 -7.87
N LEU A 11 12.43 9.91 -6.77
CA LEU A 11 13.90 9.78 -6.78
C LEU A 11 14.35 8.51 -6.05
N PRO A 12 15.44 7.87 -6.49
CA PRO A 12 16.11 6.83 -5.70
C PRO A 12 16.44 7.32 -4.28
N GLY A 13 16.09 6.49 -3.29
CA GLY A 13 16.18 6.82 -1.87
C GLY A 13 14.88 7.32 -1.24
N ASP A 14 13.85 7.66 -2.02
CA ASP A 14 12.54 8.01 -1.47
C ASP A 14 11.92 6.83 -0.72
N THR A 15 11.20 7.12 0.37
CA THR A 15 10.52 6.08 1.14
C THR A 15 9.14 5.79 0.56
N VAL A 16 8.83 4.51 0.38
CA VAL A 16 7.52 4.04 -0.07
C VAL A 16 6.70 3.60 1.14
N MET A 17 5.50 4.16 1.29
CA MET A 17 4.56 3.85 2.37
C MET A 17 3.18 3.48 1.84
N THR A 18 2.43 2.71 2.63
CA THR A 18 1.02 2.42 2.33
C THR A 18 0.17 3.69 2.43
N THR A 19 -0.75 3.89 1.50
CA THR A 19 -1.68 5.04 1.49
C THR A 19 -2.93 4.80 2.33
N GLY A 20 -3.24 3.53 2.61
CA GLY A 20 -4.48 3.10 3.25
C GLY A 20 -5.73 3.19 2.38
N PHE A 21 -5.58 3.48 1.08
CA PHE A 21 -6.70 3.66 0.16
C PHE A 21 -7.42 2.36 -0.23
N ASP A 22 -6.68 1.24 -0.29
CA ASP A 22 -7.20 -0.06 -0.71
C ASP A 22 -8.15 -0.72 0.32
N GLY A 23 -8.18 -0.19 1.56
CA GLY A 23 -8.96 -0.74 2.66
C GLY A 23 -8.38 -2.03 3.26
N VAL A 24 -7.16 -2.41 2.88
CA VAL A 24 -6.45 -3.61 3.38
C VAL A 24 -5.41 -3.20 4.42
N PHE A 25 -4.49 -2.31 4.04
CA PHE A 25 -3.45 -1.83 4.95
C PHE A 25 -3.87 -0.48 5.54
N PRO A 26 -3.51 -0.15 6.79
CA PRO A 26 -3.58 1.22 7.26
C PRO A 26 -2.58 2.10 6.48
N ALA A 27 -2.79 3.42 6.51
CA ALA A 27 -1.80 4.36 5.98
C ALA A 27 -0.50 4.34 6.82
N ASP A 28 0.58 4.86 6.25
CA ASP A 28 1.85 5.14 6.91
C ASP A 28 2.63 3.89 7.39
N VAL A 29 2.41 2.74 6.76
CA VAL A 29 3.24 1.55 6.97
C VAL A 29 4.38 1.54 5.95
N PRO A 30 5.66 1.48 6.37
CA PRO A 30 6.78 1.47 5.45
C PRO A 30 6.84 0.16 4.67
N VAL A 31 6.95 0.26 3.35
CA VAL A 31 7.10 -0.87 2.42
C VAL A 31 8.57 -1.06 2.04
N GLY A 32 9.27 0.05 1.78
CA GLY A 32 10.64 0.01 1.28
C GLY A 32 11.14 1.36 0.82
N MET A 33 12.19 1.34 0.01
CA MET A 33 12.80 2.53 -0.57
C MET A 33 12.88 2.40 -2.09
N VAL A 34 12.74 3.51 -2.79
CA VAL A 34 12.92 3.55 -4.25
C VAL A 34 14.37 3.21 -4.57
N GLU A 35 14.54 2.20 -5.40
CA GLU A 35 15.84 1.78 -5.92
C GLU A 35 16.11 2.42 -7.28
N ASP A 36 15.11 2.40 -8.17
CA ASP A 36 15.22 2.93 -9.52
C ASP A 36 13.86 3.33 -10.10
N VAL A 37 13.87 4.13 -11.16
CA VAL A 37 12.68 4.54 -11.90
C VAL A 37 12.83 4.13 -13.36
N VAL A 38 11.92 3.29 -13.82
CA VAL A 38 11.89 2.73 -15.18
C VAL A 38 10.74 3.34 -15.96
N GLY A 39 11.05 3.90 -17.12
CA GLY A 39 10.09 4.44 -18.06
C GLY A 39 10.78 5.35 -19.07
N ASN A 40 10.05 5.77 -20.10
CA ASN A 40 10.49 6.82 -21.02
C ASN A 40 9.59 8.05 -20.88
N GLU A 41 10.14 9.25 -21.07
CA GLU A 41 9.40 10.53 -21.03
C GLU A 41 8.25 10.62 -22.05
N THR A 42 8.21 9.73 -23.05
CA THR A 42 7.06 9.60 -23.98
C THR A 42 5.88 8.83 -23.41
N ASP A 43 6.06 8.08 -22.32
CA ASP A 43 4.98 7.34 -21.68
C ASP A 43 4.17 8.27 -20.77
N GLU A 44 2.92 7.91 -20.45
CA GLU A 44 2.07 8.69 -19.52
C GLU A 44 2.36 8.36 -18.05
N PHE A 45 2.92 7.17 -17.81
CA PHE A 45 3.20 6.63 -16.48
C PHE A 45 4.63 6.10 -16.37
N GLN A 46 5.19 6.20 -15.17
CA GLN A 46 6.48 5.63 -14.78
C GLN A 46 6.28 4.41 -13.87
N THR A 47 7.22 3.46 -13.95
CA THR A 47 7.29 2.29 -13.07
C THR A 47 8.45 2.46 -12.10
N VAL A 48 8.21 2.26 -10.82
CA VAL A 48 9.22 2.43 -9.78
C VAL A 48 9.67 1.08 -9.24
N VAL A 49 10.97 0.82 -9.26
CA VAL A 49 11.60 -0.34 -8.63
C VAL A 49 11.85 -0.01 -7.17
N VAL A 50 11.43 -0.92 -6.27
CA VAL A 50 11.46 -0.69 -4.82
C VAL A 50 12.25 -1.80 -4.15
N SER A 51 13.24 -1.41 -3.36
CA SER A 51 13.93 -2.29 -2.44
C SER A 51 13.07 -2.50 -1.19
N LEU A 52 12.74 -3.74 -0.87
CA LEU A 52 11.87 -4.09 0.25
C LEU A 52 12.53 -3.77 1.59
N GLY A 53 11.83 -3.03 2.45
CA GLY A 53 12.34 -2.60 3.76
C GLY A 53 12.44 -3.71 4.81
N ALA A 54 11.86 -4.88 4.53
CA ALA A 54 11.90 -6.04 5.41
C ALA A 54 12.31 -7.31 4.66
N ASN A 55 13.04 -8.19 5.33
CA ASN A 55 13.32 -9.54 4.85
C ASN A 55 12.12 -10.45 5.13
N TYR A 56 11.11 -10.42 4.25
CA TYR A 56 9.91 -11.25 4.38
C TYR A 56 10.20 -12.75 4.41
N PRO A 57 11.07 -13.33 3.55
CA PRO A 57 11.41 -14.74 3.63
C PRO A 57 12.02 -15.18 4.96
N GLY A 58 12.74 -14.27 5.64
CA GLY A 58 13.36 -14.52 6.94
C GLY A 58 12.49 -14.18 8.15
N ALA A 59 11.26 -13.70 7.95
CA ALA A 59 10.40 -13.23 9.04
C ALA A 59 9.92 -14.40 9.92
N ARG A 60 10.10 -14.28 11.24
CA ARG A 60 9.59 -15.25 12.24
C ARG A 60 8.39 -14.75 13.01
N HIS A 61 8.26 -13.44 13.15
CA HIS A 61 7.21 -12.78 13.90
C HIS A 61 6.52 -11.79 12.97
N VAL A 62 5.20 -11.77 13.03
CA VAL A 62 4.34 -10.86 12.26
C VAL A 62 3.38 -10.17 13.22
N VAL A 63 3.01 -8.94 12.90
CA VAL A 63 2.00 -8.20 13.63
C VAL A 63 0.81 -8.02 12.71
N TRP A 64 -0.38 -8.39 13.20
CA TRP A 64 -1.63 -8.09 12.52
C TRP A 64 -2.07 -6.68 12.90
N LEU A 65 -2.24 -5.81 11.90
CA LEU A 65 -2.71 -4.44 12.11
C LEU A 65 -4.22 -4.41 11.85
N GLU A 66 -5.00 -4.07 12.88
CA GLU A 66 -6.44 -3.90 12.74
C GLU A 66 -6.78 -2.52 12.15
N HIS A 67 -7.69 -2.50 11.18
CA HIS A 67 -8.19 -1.26 10.61
C HIS A 67 -9.59 -0.94 11.16
N PRO A 68 -9.87 0.27 11.68
CA PRO A 68 -11.16 0.61 12.32
C PRO A 68 -12.37 0.43 11.42
N ARG A 69 -12.18 0.51 10.09
CA ARG A 69 -13.23 0.25 9.10
C ARG A 69 -13.77 -1.17 9.18
N ASN A 70 -12.94 -2.15 9.54
CA ASN A 70 -13.34 -3.55 9.63
C ASN A 70 -14.37 -3.75 10.73
N GLY A 71 -14.15 -3.16 11.92
CA GLY A 71 -15.15 -3.19 12.99
C GLY A 71 -16.48 -2.54 12.60
N ARG A 72 -16.46 -1.50 11.76
CA ARG A 72 -17.69 -0.92 11.19
C ARG A 72 -18.37 -1.88 10.21
N LEU A 73 -17.64 -2.48 9.28
CA LEU A 73 -18.19 -3.45 8.33
C LEU A 73 -18.79 -4.67 9.03
N ASP A 74 -18.11 -5.18 10.06
CA ASP A 74 -18.60 -6.29 10.88
C ASP A 74 -19.91 -5.90 11.56
N SER A 75 -19.99 -4.70 12.15
CA SER A 75 -21.22 -4.22 12.79
C SER A 75 -22.41 -4.10 11.82
N LEU A 76 -22.15 -3.72 10.56
CA LEU A 76 -23.17 -3.63 9.51
C LEU A 76 -23.59 -5.03 9.01
N SER A 77 -22.65 -5.97 8.97
CA SER A 77 -22.87 -7.34 8.51
C SER A 77 -23.61 -8.17 9.57
N SER A 78 -23.40 -7.86 10.86
CA SER A 78 -24.08 -8.51 11.99
C SER A 78 -25.44 -7.91 12.34
N ALA A 79 -25.86 -6.82 11.67
CA ALA A 79 -27.15 -6.21 11.93
C ALA A 79 -28.28 -7.19 11.52
N PRO A 80 -29.28 -7.45 12.39
CA PRO A 80 -30.35 -8.38 12.06
C PRO A 80 -31.12 -7.85 10.84
N SER A 81 -31.25 -8.67 9.81
CA SER A 81 -32.17 -8.39 8.69
C SER A 81 -33.58 -8.38 9.26
N ASN A 82 -34.17 -7.19 9.43
CA ASN A 82 -35.60 -7.05 9.70
C ASN A 82 -36.35 -7.52 8.46
N THR A 83 -36.63 -8.81 8.38
CA THR A 83 -37.56 -9.41 7.42
C THR A 83 -38.97 -9.31 8.02
N PRO A 84 -39.94 -8.69 7.34
CA PRO A 84 -41.32 -8.59 7.81
C PRO A 84 -42.05 -9.94 7.81
#